data_AF-A0A0M9ED45-F1
#
_entry.id   AF-A0A0M9ED45-F1
#
_cell.length_a   1.000
_cell.length_b   1.000
_cell.length_c   1.000
_cell.angle_alpha   90.00
_cell.angle_beta   90.00
_cell.angle_gamma   90.00
#
_symmetry.space_group_name_H-M   'P 1'
#
loop_
_entity.id
_entity.type
_entity.pdbx_description
1 polymer ?
#
loop_
_entity_poly.entity_id
_entity_poly.type
_entity_poly.pdbx_seq_one_letter_code
_entity_poly.pdbx_strand_id
1 'polypeptide(L)'
;MKMNPFIYNTPVRGDDFCNRVDTIQRLLNQTVTGKSQGNVWLVGERQVGKTSLLRYIQLAYEDFNERIHIYGSTETVKVAFIYFNCQTLKNPDDYYHHIYQSLINHFDFKHTEQENAYSCYIETFKRAYASNYYIVLLLDEFDAFLKRLIQKNADQAEYLLSDINKMSQAFSEIKIEPKVFGCIFAANYTLSALVEKINVPVDTSV
;
A
#
# COMPACT_ATOMS: atom_id res chain seq x y z
N MET A 1 -16.50 30.21 17.17
CA MET A 1 -15.38 29.26 17.34
C MET A 1 -15.09 28.64 15.99
N LYS A 2 -13.87 28.77 15.45
CA LYS A 2 -13.46 28.00 14.26
C LYS A 2 -13.27 26.55 14.69
N MET A 3 -14.05 25.64 14.10
CA MET A 3 -13.94 24.21 14.33
C MET A 3 -12.58 23.73 13.81
N ASN A 4 -11.86 22.91 14.57
CA ASN A 4 -10.58 22.37 14.13
C ASN A 4 -10.85 21.44 12.92
N PRO A 5 -10.30 21.71 11.73
CA PRO A 5 -10.52 20.88 10.55
C PRO A 5 -9.85 19.50 10.67
N PHE A 6 -8.91 19.32 11.60
CA PHE A 6 -8.20 18.08 11.85
C PHE A 6 -8.94 17.22 12.88
N ILE A 7 -10.07 16.64 12.48
CA ILE A 7 -10.78 15.64 13.27
C ILE A 7 -10.13 14.27 13.04
N TYR A 8 -9.84 13.55 14.13
CA TYR A 8 -9.23 12.22 14.10
C TYR A 8 -10.08 11.25 13.26
N ASN A 9 -9.45 10.51 12.35
CA ASN A 9 -10.06 9.58 11.38
C ASN A 9 -10.96 10.15 10.27
N THR A 10 -11.11 11.47 10.14
CA THR A 10 -11.78 12.06 8.96
C THR A 10 -10.77 12.78 8.07
N PRO A 11 -10.66 12.42 6.79
CA PRO A 11 -9.80 13.14 5.87
C PRO A 11 -10.28 14.58 5.73
N VAL A 12 -9.34 15.53 5.82
CA VAL A 12 -9.60 16.93 5.52
C VAL A 12 -9.88 17.04 4.02
N ARG A 13 -10.96 17.72 3.64
CA ARG A 13 -11.45 17.85 2.25
C ARG A 13 -11.56 19.34 1.85
N GLY A 14 -11.70 19.58 0.55
CA GLY A 14 -11.98 20.91 0.00
C GLY A 14 -10.87 21.93 0.31
N ASP A 15 -11.28 23.15 0.64
CA ASP A 15 -10.36 24.28 0.91
C ASP A 15 -9.47 24.07 2.15
N ASP A 16 -9.85 23.16 3.05
CA ASP A 16 -9.07 22.84 4.25
C ASP A 16 -7.93 21.84 3.96
N PHE A 17 -7.99 21.12 2.83
CA PHE A 17 -6.89 20.25 2.41
C PHE A 17 -5.85 21.11 1.68
N CYS A 18 -4.67 21.27 2.29
CA CYS A 18 -3.55 21.90 1.59
C CYS A 18 -3.21 21.06 0.37
N ASN A 19 -3.63 21.52 -0.80
CA ASN A 19 -3.69 20.74 -2.03
C ASN A 19 -2.27 20.36 -2.47
N ARG A 20 -1.82 19.16 -2.10
CA ARG A 20 -0.48 18.64 -2.42
C ARG A 20 -0.40 18.08 -3.84
N VAL A 21 -0.91 18.84 -4.81
CA VAL A 21 -1.06 18.42 -6.22
C VAL A 21 0.22 17.81 -6.75
N ASP A 22 1.35 18.51 -6.60
CA ASP A 22 2.65 18.03 -7.09
C ASP A 22 3.08 16.72 -6.43
N THR A 23 2.77 16.55 -5.13
CA THR A 23 3.09 15.31 -4.42
C THR A 23 2.22 14.17 -4.92
N ILE A 24 0.91 14.40 -5.10
CA ILE A 24 -0.03 13.40 -5.63
C ILE A 24 0.40 12.98 -7.03
N GLN A 25 0.66 13.95 -7.91
CA GLN A 25 1.08 13.68 -9.28
C GLN A 25 2.41 12.91 -9.31
N ARG A 26 3.37 13.26 -8.43
CA ARG A 26 4.61 12.51 -8.30
C ARG A 26 4.38 11.08 -7.82
N LEU A 27 3.52 10.88 -6.81
CA LEU A 27 3.16 9.54 -6.32
C LEU A 27 2.56 8.71 -7.44
N LEU A 28 1.55 9.23 -8.15
CA LEU A 28 0.90 8.54 -9.26
C LEU A 28 1.86 8.24 -10.41
N ASN A 29 2.76 9.17 -10.75
CA ASN A 29 3.79 8.92 -11.75
C ASN A 29 4.77 7.83 -11.30
N GLN A 30 5.15 7.79 -10.02
CA GLN A 30 6.08 6.79 -9.51
C GLN A 30 5.43 5.42 -9.26
N THR A 31 4.12 5.34 -9.07
CA THR A 31 3.43 4.07 -8.86
C THR A 31 2.71 3.53 -10.08
N VAL A 32 2.21 4.38 -10.98
CA VAL A 32 1.21 3.95 -11.99
C VAL A 32 1.58 4.26 -13.44
N THR A 33 2.12 5.44 -13.75
CA THR A 33 2.26 5.90 -15.15
C THR A 33 3.69 6.14 -15.63
N GLY A 34 4.66 6.31 -14.73
CA GLY A 34 6.04 6.66 -15.09
C GLY A 34 6.88 5.46 -15.52
N LYS A 35 8.09 5.70 -16.03
CA LYS A 35 9.05 4.62 -16.39
C LYS A 35 9.63 3.90 -15.17
N SER A 36 9.77 4.61 -14.06
CA SER A 36 10.33 4.13 -12.81
C SER A 36 9.27 3.57 -11.87
N GLN A 37 8.26 2.87 -12.39
CA GLN A 37 7.16 2.39 -11.57
C GLN A 37 7.68 1.52 -10.44
N GLY A 38 7.15 1.72 -9.23
CA GLY A 38 7.48 0.87 -8.11
C GLY A 38 6.80 1.28 -6.82
N ASN A 39 7.26 0.65 -5.75
CA ASN A 39 6.79 0.95 -4.43
C ASN A 39 7.38 2.28 -3.96
N VAL A 40 6.54 3.16 -3.43
CA VAL A 40 6.92 4.50 -2.99
C VAL A 40 6.77 4.61 -1.47
N TRP A 41 7.79 5.17 -0.83
CA TRP A 41 7.78 5.46 0.60
C TRP A 41 7.54 6.95 0.83
N LEU A 42 6.36 7.28 1.33
CA LEU A 42 5.99 8.60 1.83
C LEU A 42 6.45 8.74 3.29
N VAL A 43 7.62 9.35 3.47
CA VAL A 43 8.22 9.60 4.79
C VAL A 43 8.00 11.04 5.23
N GLY A 44 7.74 11.23 6.52
CA GLY A 44 7.66 12.55 7.14
C GLY A 44 7.34 12.44 8.62
N GLU A 45 7.43 13.55 9.35
CA GLU A 45 7.12 13.58 10.78
C GLU A 45 5.65 13.21 11.08
N ARG A 46 5.33 12.95 12.35
CA ARG A 46 3.95 12.73 12.76
C ARG A 46 3.11 13.98 12.50
N GLN A 47 1.83 13.78 12.22
CA GLN A 47 0.84 14.86 12.03
C GLN A 47 1.10 15.80 10.83
N VAL A 48 2.01 15.46 9.91
CA VAL A 48 2.22 16.23 8.66
C VAL A 48 1.19 15.93 7.56
N GLY A 49 0.11 15.20 7.86
CA GLY A 49 -0.99 14.92 6.91
C GLY A 49 -0.76 13.74 5.96
N LYS A 50 0.11 12.77 6.28
CA LYS A 50 0.34 11.57 5.45
C LYS A 50 -0.92 10.71 5.29
N THR A 51 -1.57 10.37 6.41
CA THR A 51 -2.84 9.64 6.42
C THR A 51 -3.92 10.36 5.61
N SER A 52 -4.06 11.67 5.80
CA SER A 52 -5.01 12.50 5.06
C SER A 52 -4.72 12.50 3.56
N LEU A 53 -3.44 12.54 3.17
CA LEU A 53 -3.02 12.44 1.76
C LEU A 53 -3.38 11.09 1.14
N LEU A 54 -3.09 9.97 1.82
CA LEU A 54 -3.47 8.64 1.33
C LEU A 54 -4.99 8.51 1.20
N ARG A 55 -5.75 8.96 2.20
CA ARG A 55 -7.21 8.96 2.15
C ARG A 55 -7.77 9.87 1.06
N TYR A 56 -7.14 11.01 0.81
CA TYR A 56 -7.49 11.87 -0.32
C TYR A 56 -7.30 11.14 -1.64
N ILE A 57 -6.16 10.48 -1.85
CA ILE A 57 -5.91 9.67 -3.06
C ILE A 57 -6.95 8.56 -3.19
N GLN A 58 -7.26 7.84 -2.11
CA GLN A 58 -8.29 6.81 -2.14
C GLN A 58 -9.63 7.38 -2.63
N LEU A 59 -10.13 8.44 -2.01
CA LEU A 59 -11.45 9.00 -2.28
C LEU A 59 -11.53 9.72 -3.64
N ALA A 60 -10.49 10.47 -4.00
CA ALA A 60 -10.46 11.21 -5.26
C ALA A 60 -10.41 10.28 -6.47
N TYR A 61 -9.93 9.05 -6.28
CA TYR A 61 -9.78 8.06 -7.34
C TYR A 61 -10.67 6.81 -7.18
N GLU A 62 -11.60 6.81 -6.21
CA GLU A 62 -12.52 5.68 -5.98
C GLU A 62 -13.47 5.48 -7.17
N ASP A 63 -14.00 6.59 -7.70
CA ASP A 63 -14.88 6.59 -8.88
C ASP A 63 -14.13 6.79 -10.21
N PHE A 64 -12.80 6.70 -10.18
CA PHE A 64 -11.96 6.94 -11.36
C PHE A 64 -12.10 5.79 -12.37
N ASN A 65 -13.08 5.93 -13.25
CA ASN A 65 -13.40 4.95 -14.29
C ASN A 65 -12.56 5.10 -15.56
N GLU A 66 -11.68 6.11 -15.62
CA GLU A 66 -10.80 6.29 -16.76
C GLU A 66 -9.78 5.15 -16.83
N ARG A 67 -9.56 4.68 -18.07
CA ARG A 67 -8.54 3.68 -18.34
C ARG A 67 -7.25 4.40 -18.66
N ILE A 68 -6.16 3.98 -18.03
CA ILE A 68 -4.85 4.60 -18.22
C ILE A 68 -3.89 3.63 -18.87
N HIS A 69 -2.91 4.18 -19.59
CA HIS A 69 -1.80 3.40 -20.11
C HIS A 69 -0.76 3.16 -19.00
N ILE A 70 -0.45 1.89 -18.75
CA ILE A 70 0.70 1.52 -17.92
C ILE A 70 1.96 1.64 -18.78
N TYR A 71 3.02 2.25 -18.21
CA TYR A 71 4.29 2.32 -18.90
C TYR A 71 4.84 0.92 -19.21
N GLY A 72 5.20 0.68 -20.47
CA GLY A 72 5.71 -0.62 -20.92
C GLY A 72 4.62 -1.61 -21.33
N SER A 73 3.34 -1.26 -21.19
CA SER A 73 2.21 -2.04 -21.69
C SER A 73 1.53 -1.35 -22.86
N THR A 74 1.04 -2.14 -23.83
CA THR A 74 0.15 -1.67 -24.89
C THR A 74 -1.31 -1.63 -24.44
N GLU A 75 -1.62 -2.23 -23.29
CA GLU A 75 -2.97 -2.28 -22.75
C GLU A 75 -3.28 -1.03 -21.91
N THR A 76 -4.57 -0.69 -21.85
CA THR A 76 -5.09 0.25 -20.86
C THR A 76 -5.72 -0.53 -19.73
N VAL A 77 -5.64 -0.02 -18.50
CA VAL A 77 -6.18 -0.65 -17.30
C VAL A 77 -7.05 0.31 -16.52
N LYS A 78 -7.95 -0.19 -15.68
CA LYS A 78 -8.53 0.60 -14.60
C LYS A 78 -7.60 0.57 -13.38
N VAL A 79 -7.54 1.64 -12.58
CA VAL A 79 -6.72 1.66 -11.35
C VAL A 79 -7.62 1.55 -10.14
N ALA A 80 -7.29 0.65 -9.22
CA ALA A 80 -7.98 0.52 -7.94
C ALA A 80 -7.04 0.94 -6.80
N PHE A 81 -7.42 1.97 -6.05
CA PHE A 81 -6.70 2.43 -4.87
C PHE A 81 -7.28 1.81 -3.61
N ILE A 82 -6.52 0.91 -2.98
CA ILE A 82 -6.98 0.16 -1.82
C ILE A 82 -6.26 0.67 -0.58
N TYR A 83 -6.98 1.38 0.28
CA TYR A 83 -6.44 1.89 1.53
C TYR A 83 -6.48 0.86 2.64
N PHE A 84 -5.39 0.78 3.41
CA PHE A 84 -5.33 -0.04 4.61
C PHE A 84 -4.40 0.58 5.67
N ASN A 85 -4.80 0.50 6.94
CA ASN A 85 -3.98 0.94 8.08
C ASN A 85 -3.31 -0.26 8.76
N CYS A 86 -1.99 -0.31 8.73
CA CYS A 86 -1.20 -1.44 9.21
C CYS A 86 -0.98 -1.46 10.73
N GLN A 87 -1.35 -0.40 11.45
CA GLN A 87 -1.04 -0.26 12.88
C GLN A 87 -1.61 -1.40 13.76
N THR A 88 -2.73 -2.00 13.35
CA THR A 88 -3.41 -3.07 14.11
C THR A 88 -2.86 -4.47 13.82
N LEU A 89 -2.06 -4.64 12.77
CA LEU A 89 -1.54 -5.93 12.33
C LEU A 89 -0.48 -6.49 13.28
N LYS A 90 -0.52 -7.80 13.57
CA LYS A 90 0.39 -8.43 14.53
C LYS A 90 1.37 -9.40 13.91
N ASN A 91 1.04 -9.97 12.76
CA ASN A 91 1.81 -10.97 12.03
C ASN A 91 1.57 -10.82 10.49
N PRO A 92 2.35 -11.49 9.63
CA PRO A 92 2.15 -11.44 8.17
C PRO A 92 0.81 -12.00 7.68
N ASP A 93 0.24 -13.01 8.33
CA ASP A 93 -1.06 -13.57 7.92
C ASP A 93 -2.19 -12.55 8.10
N ASP A 94 -2.15 -11.73 9.17
CA ASP A 94 -3.09 -10.62 9.36
C ASP A 94 -2.98 -9.64 8.18
N TYR A 95 -1.77 -9.34 7.70
CA TYR A 95 -1.54 -8.46 6.55
C TYR A 95 -2.19 -9.00 5.29
N TYR A 96 -1.93 -10.26 4.93
CA TYR A 96 -2.52 -10.89 3.75
C TYR A 96 -4.04 -10.98 3.86
N HIS A 97 -4.55 -11.37 5.03
CA HIS A 97 -5.99 -11.47 5.28
C HIS A 97 -6.68 -10.11 5.13
N HIS A 98 -6.10 -9.05 5.68
CA HIS A 98 -6.69 -7.71 5.58
C HIS A 98 -6.72 -7.19 4.14
N ILE A 99 -5.65 -7.41 3.36
CA ILE A 99 -5.66 -7.00 1.95
C ILE A 99 -6.67 -7.84 1.16
N TYR A 100 -6.71 -9.16 1.38
CA TYR A 100 -7.72 -10.04 0.80
C TYR A 100 -9.14 -9.52 1.04
N GLN A 101 -9.51 -9.26 2.30
CA GLN A 101 -10.82 -8.72 2.65
C GLN A 101 -11.09 -7.36 2.00
N SER A 102 -10.09 -6.48 1.95
CA SER A 102 -10.23 -5.16 1.32
C SER A 102 -10.50 -5.27 -0.18
N LEU A 103 -9.85 -6.19 -0.87
CA LEU A 103 -10.08 -6.43 -2.29
C LEU A 103 -11.43 -7.10 -2.57
N ILE A 104 -11.81 -8.08 -1.77
CA ILE A 104 -13.13 -8.72 -1.86
C ILE A 104 -14.23 -7.67 -1.75
N ASN A 105 -14.16 -6.82 -0.73
CA ASN A 105 -15.15 -5.77 -0.50
C ASN A 105 -15.13 -4.71 -1.62
N HIS A 106 -13.95 -4.33 -2.11
CA HIS A 106 -13.83 -3.30 -3.14
C HIS A 106 -14.37 -3.76 -4.50
N PHE A 107 -14.13 -5.02 -4.87
CA PHE A 107 -14.54 -5.56 -6.17
C PHE A 107 -15.84 -6.38 -6.13
N ASP A 108 -16.48 -6.50 -4.96
CA ASP A 108 -17.65 -7.37 -4.71
C ASP A 108 -17.40 -8.82 -5.18
N PHE A 109 -16.18 -9.32 -4.92
CA PHE A 109 -15.81 -10.68 -5.30
C PHE A 109 -16.40 -11.68 -4.32
N LYS A 110 -16.72 -12.88 -4.81
CA LYS A 110 -17.09 -14.00 -3.93
C LYS A 110 -15.86 -14.46 -3.15
N HIS A 111 -16.05 -14.70 -1.85
CA HIS A 111 -15.05 -15.34 -1.01
C HIS A 111 -14.57 -16.66 -1.61
N THR A 112 -13.28 -16.91 -1.48
CA THR A 112 -12.66 -18.17 -1.84
C THR A 112 -12.29 -18.95 -0.60
N GLU A 113 -12.59 -20.23 -0.61
CA GLU A 113 -12.01 -21.16 0.36
C GLU A 113 -10.62 -21.52 -0.15
N GLN A 114 -9.59 -21.09 0.57
CA GLN A 114 -8.21 -21.51 0.39
C GLN A 114 -7.64 -21.88 1.75
N GLU A 115 -6.57 -22.67 1.75
CA GLU A 115 -5.97 -23.19 2.99
C GLU A 115 -5.38 -22.10 3.88
N ASN A 116 -4.90 -20.98 3.30
CA ASN A 116 -4.27 -19.91 4.07
C ASN A 116 -4.53 -18.51 3.47
N ALA A 117 -4.28 -17.48 4.30
CA ALA A 117 -4.53 -16.08 3.95
C ALA A 117 -3.71 -15.59 2.76
N TYR A 118 -2.47 -16.07 2.61
CA TYR A 118 -1.60 -15.74 1.48
C TYR A 118 -2.17 -16.26 0.16
N SER A 119 -2.66 -17.49 0.10
CA SER A 119 -3.30 -18.05 -1.09
C SER A 119 -4.59 -17.29 -1.46
N CYS A 120 -5.44 -16.95 -0.48
CA CYS A 120 -6.62 -16.10 -0.70
C CYS A 120 -6.24 -14.74 -1.31
N TYR A 121 -5.19 -14.14 -0.76
CA TYR A 121 -4.64 -12.87 -1.22
C TYR A 121 -4.15 -12.95 -2.67
N ILE A 122 -3.31 -13.93 -3.02
CA ILE A 122 -2.79 -14.11 -4.39
C ILE A 122 -3.92 -14.34 -5.40
N GLU A 123 -4.86 -15.23 -5.10
CA GLU A 123 -5.97 -15.53 -6.00
C GLU A 123 -6.88 -14.32 -6.23
N THR A 124 -7.06 -13.49 -5.21
CA THR A 124 -7.86 -12.27 -5.33
C THR A 124 -7.16 -11.21 -6.18
N PHE A 125 -5.83 -11.08 -6.06
CA PHE A 125 -5.04 -10.27 -7.00
C PHE A 125 -5.23 -10.77 -8.44
N LYS A 126 -5.02 -12.08 -8.70
CA LYS A 126 -5.19 -12.66 -10.04
C LYS A 126 -6.56 -12.32 -10.65
N ARG A 127 -7.63 -12.43 -9.86
CA ARG A 127 -9.00 -12.08 -10.31
C ARG A 127 -9.17 -10.61 -10.68
N ALA A 128 -8.59 -9.71 -9.89
CA ALA A 128 -8.61 -8.28 -10.21
C ALA A 128 -7.90 -7.98 -11.53
N TYR A 129 -6.72 -8.58 -11.76
CA TYR A 129 -6.00 -8.42 -13.04
C TYR A 129 -6.71 -9.08 -14.22
N ALA A 130 -7.31 -10.25 -14.03
CA ALA A 130 -8.15 -10.87 -15.05
C ALA A 130 -9.35 -9.97 -15.43
N SER A 131 -9.79 -9.13 -14.50
CA SER A 131 -10.81 -8.09 -14.72
C SER A 131 -10.23 -6.76 -15.22
N ASN A 132 -8.94 -6.74 -15.57
CA ASN A 132 -8.20 -5.61 -16.13
C ASN A 132 -8.11 -4.39 -15.19
N TYR A 133 -7.84 -4.67 -13.91
CA TYR A 133 -7.48 -3.67 -12.90
C TYR A 133 -5.98 -3.73 -12.58
N TYR A 134 -5.40 -2.56 -12.38
CA TYR A 134 -4.11 -2.36 -11.73
C TYR A 134 -4.32 -1.88 -10.30
N ILE A 135 -3.76 -2.62 -9.34
CA ILE A 135 -3.98 -2.33 -7.92
C ILE A 135 -2.88 -1.42 -7.39
N VAL A 136 -3.26 -0.39 -6.63
CA VAL A 136 -2.36 0.43 -5.82
C VAL A 136 -2.77 0.31 -4.35
N LEU A 137 -1.89 -0.28 -3.53
CA LEU A 137 -2.10 -0.37 -2.09
C LEU A 137 -1.62 0.92 -1.41
N LEU A 138 -2.48 1.52 -0.61
CA LEU A 138 -2.16 2.70 0.21
C LEU A 138 -2.02 2.24 1.67
N LEU A 139 -0.78 2.01 2.08
CA LEU A 139 -0.44 1.36 3.35
C LEU A 139 -0.03 2.41 4.39
N ASP A 140 -0.93 2.71 5.32
CA ASP A 140 -0.71 3.68 6.38
C ASP A 140 -0.07 3.06 7.63
N GLU A 141 0.79 3.81 8.32
CA GLU A 141 1.54 3.38 9.51
C GLU A 141 2.26 2.03 9.33
N PHE A 142 2.81 1.78 8.13
CA PHE A 142 3.48 0.52 7.79
C PHE A 142 4.78 0.33 8.59
N ASP A 143 5.47 1.42 8.94
CA ASP A 143 6.66 1.37 9.80
C ASP A 143 6.35 0.87 11.21
N ALA A 144 5.18 1.20 11.75
CA ALA A 144 4.74 0.70 13.06
C ALA A 144 4.53 -0.82 13.03
N PHE A 145 3.95 -1.33 11.95
CA PHE A 145 3.78 -2.77 11.73
C PHE A 145 5.13 -3.48 11.58
N LEU A 146 6.01 -2.98 10.70
CA LEU A 146 7.34 -3.57 10.49
C LEU A 146 8.14 -3.62 11.79
N LYS A 147 8.19 -2.54 12.57
CA LYS A 147 8.88 -2.54 13.88
C LYS A 147 8.37 -3.65 14.79
N ARG A 148 7.06 -3.86 14.84
CA ARG A 148 6.44 -4.90 15.66
C ARG A 148 6.81 -6.30 15.17
N LEU A 149 6.83 -6.52 13.85
CA LEU A 149 7.29 -7.78 13.28
C LEU A 149 8.75 -8.03 13.65
N ILE A 150 9.62 -7.05 13.41
CA ILE A 150 11.06 -7.13 13.70
C ILE A 150 11.30 -7.48 15.17
N GLN A 151 10.62 -6.79 16.10
CA GLN A 151 10.77 -7.02 17.54
C GLN A 151 10.36 -8.44 17.96
N LYS A 152 9.43 -9.07 17.24
CA LYS A 152 8.98 -10.43 17.52
C LYS A 152 9.84 -11.48 16.80
N ASN A 153 10.12 -11.24 15.53
CA ASN A 153 10.80 -12.13 14.60
C ASN A 153 11.27 -11.34 13.36
N ALA A 154 12.57 -11.03 13.29
CA ALA A 154 13.18 -10.30 12.18
C ALA A 154 13.02 -11.03 10.83
N ASP A 155 13.13 -12.36 10.83
CA ASP A 155 13.01 -13.19 9.62
C ASP A 155 11.61 -13.05 8.99
N GLN A 156 10.56 -12.92 9.80
CA GLN A 156 9.20 -12.66 9.28
C GLN A 156 9.08 -11.30 8.60
N ALA A 157 9.74 -10.27 9.14
CA ALA A 157 9.74 -8.95 8.54
C ALA A 157 10.52 -8.94 7.21
N GLU A 158 11.67 -9.61 7.18
CA GLU A 158 12.47 -9.78 5.97
C GLU A 158 11.70 -10.57 4.90
N TYR A 159 11.07 -11.69 5.30
CA TYR A 159 10.23 -12.48 4.42
C TYR A 159 9.10 -11.65 3.79
N LEU A 160 8.35 -10.89 4.60
CA LEU A 160 7.27 -10.03 4.10
C LEU A 160 7.78 -8.96 3.14
N LEU A 161 8.90 -8.30 3.46
CA LEU A 161 9.50 -7.29 2.58
C LEU A 161 10.02 -7.90 1.28
N SER A 162 10.62 -9.09 1.36
CA SER A 162 11.05 -9.86 0.20
C SER A 162 9.86 -10.20 -0.68
N ASP A 163 8.77 -10.66 -0.07
CA ASP A 163 7.54 -11.03 -0.77
C ASP A 163 6.92 -9.83 -1.49
N ILE A 164 6.66 -8.73 -0.80
CA ILE A 164 6.10 -7.50 -1.39
C ILE A 164 6.94 -6.99 -2.59
N ASN A 165 8.26 -7.17 -2.55
CA ASN A 165 9.14 -6.78 -3.65
C ASN A 165 9.19 -7.83 -4.78
N LYS A 166 9.06 -9.11 -4.46
CA LYS A 166 9.10 -10.23 -5.42
C LYS A 166 7.77 -10.50 -6.08
N MET A 167 6.66 -10.03 -5.54
CA MET A 167 5.34 -10.33 -6.08
C MET A 167 5.14 -9.85 -7.53
N SER A 168 6.02 -9.04 -8.13
CA SER A 168 5.99 -8.83 -9.58
C SER A 168 6.27 -10.12 -10.38
N GLN A 169 6.99 -11.09 -9.82
CA GLN A 169 7.38 -12.35 -10.48
C GLN A 169 6.32 -13.45 -10.33
N ALA A 170 5.49 -13.40 -9.28
CA ALA A 170 4.49 -14.43 -8.98
C ALA A 170 3.30 -14.46 -9.95
N PHE A 171 3.23 -13.51 -10.89
CA PHE A 171 2.15 -13.40 -11.85
C PHE A 171 2.67 -13.33 -13.29
N SER A 172 3.58 -14.22 -13.65
CA SER A 172 4.07 -14.37 -15.03
C SER A 172 2.95 -14.56 -16.07
N GLU A 173 1.76 -14.99 -15.63
CA GLU A 173 0.56 -15.16 -16.46
C GLU A 173 -0.18 -13.85 -16.75
N ILE A 174 0.11 -12.78 -15.98
CA ILE A 174 -0.51 -11.46 -16.18
C ILE A 174 0.30 -10.70 -17.22
N LYS A 175 -0.36 -10.37 -18.34
CA LYS A 175 0.24 -9.66 -19.49
C LYS A 175 0.68 -8.21 -19.21
N ILE A 176 0.46 -7.73 -17.99
CA ILE A 176 0.86 -6.40 -17.54
C ILE A 176 2.30 -6.48 -17.06
N GLU A 177 3.24 -6.42 -18.00
CA GLU A 177 4.66 -6.22 -17.70
C GLU A 177 4.97 -4.74 -17.47
N PRO A 178 5.91 -4.38 -16.56
CA PRO A 178 6.76 -5.26 -15.76
C PRO A 178 6.34 -5.41 -14.28
N LYS A 179 5.28 -4.74 -13.83
CA LYS A 179 4.85 -4.78 -12.42
C LYS A 179 3.36 -5.02 -12.29
N VAL A 180 3.05 -5.94 -11.38
CA VAL A 180 1.69 -6.38 -11.11
C VAL A 180 0.95 -5.28 -10.36
N PHE A 181 1.44 -4.82 -9.21
CA PHE A 181 0.83 -3.73 -8.42
C PHE A 181 1.87 -2.72 -7.91
N GLY A 182 1.38 -1.60 -7.36
CA GLY A 182 2.19 -0.60 -6.65
C GLY A 182 1.78 -0.43 -5.19
N CYS A 183 2.74 -0.06 -4.33
CA CYS A 183 2.46 0.35 -2.95
C CYS A 183 2.85 1.82 -2.72
N ILE A 184 2.05 2.53 -1.93
CA ILE A 184 2.44 3.80 -1.30
C ILE A 184 2.43 3.57 0.21
N PHE A 185 3.61 3.56 0.82
CA PHE A 185 3.77 3.40 2.27
C PHE A 185 3.82 4.77 2.94
N ALA A 186 2.92 5.07 3.86
CA ALA A 186 3.09 6.19 4.77
C ALA A 186 3.84 5.72 6.03
N ALA A 187 4.97 6.37 6.30
CA ALA A 187 5.87 5.99 7.39
C ALA A 187 6.48 7.22 8.07
N ASN A 188 6.91 7.05 9.33
CA ASN A 188 7.70 8.05 10.03
C ASN A 188 9.21 7.87 9.81
N TYR A 189 9.64 6.70 9.33
CA TYR A 189 11.03 6.34 9.08
C TYR A 189 11.20 5.76 7.69
N THR A 190 12.38 5.91 7.09
CA THR A 190 12.75 5.19 5.86
C THR A 190 12.96 3.71 6.16
N LEU A 191 12.86 2.85 5.15
CA LEU A 191 13.16 1.42 5.31
C LEU A 191 14.58 1.19 5.80
N SER A 192 15.57 1.88 5.23
CA SER A 192 16.98 1.80 5.66
C SER A 192 17.14 2.18 7.14
N ALA A 193 16.49 3.25 7.60
CA ALA A 193 16.55 3.65 9.01
C ALA A 193 15.85 2.65 9.94
N LEU A 194 14.83 1.94 9.45
CA LEU A 194 14.23 0.84 10.19
C LEU A 194 15.21 -0.33 10.31
N VAL A 195 15.83 -0.74 9.21
CA VAL A 195 16.81 -1.84 9.13
C VAL A 195 18.06 -1.57 9.96
N GLU A 196 18.59 -0.35 9.92
CA GLU A 196 19.74 0.06 10.73
C GLU A 196 19.45 -0.07 12.22
N LYS A 197 18.26 0.31 12.68
CA LYS A 197 17.86 0.16 14.09
C LYS A 197 17.72 -1.30 14.54
N ILE A 198 17.61 -2.24 13.61
CA ILE A 198 17.59 -3.69 13.90
C ILE A 198 19.01 -4.20 14.13
N ASN A 199 19.95 -3.71 13.34
CA ASN A 199 21.34 -4.16 13.36
C ASN A 199 22.18 -3.50 14.45
N VAL A 200 21.63 -2.52 15.19
CA VAL A 200 22.22 -2.06 16.44
C VAL A 200 21.91 -3.10 17.51
N PRO A 201 22.91 -3.83 18.04
CA PRO A 201 22.67 -4.77 19.13
C PRO A 201 22.00 -4.02 20.28
N VAL A 202 20.86 -4.53 20.73
CA VAL A 202 20.18 -4.00 21.92
C VAL A 202 21.13 -4.24 23.08
N ASP A 203 21.71 -3.16 23.61
CA ASP A 203 22.54 -3.21 24.80
C ASP A 203 21.69 -3.75 25.94
N THR A 204 21.86 -5.02 26.29
CA THR A 204 21.09 -5.71 27.32
C THR A 204 21.60 -5.40 28.73
N SER A 205 22.20 -4.23 28.93
CA SER A 205 22.65 -3.76 30.23
C SER A 205 21.51 -3.04 30.97
N VAL A 206 20.72 -3.83 31.70
CA VAL A 206 19.91 -3.39 32.85
C VAL A 206 20.31 -4.22 34.06
#